data_AF-B7QIZ9-F1
#
_entry.id   AF-B7QIZ9-F1
#
_cell.length_a   1.000
_cell.length_b   1.000
_cell.length_c   1.000
_cell.angle_alpha   90.00
_cell.angle_beta   90.00
_cell.angle_gamma   90.00
#
_symmetry.space_group_name_H-M   'P 1'
#
loop_
_entity.id
_entity.type
_entity.pdbx_description
1 polymer ?
#
loop_
_entity_poly.entity_id
_entity_poly.type
_entity_poly.pdbx_seq_one_letter_code
_entity_poly.pdbx_strand_id
1 'polypeptide(L)' 'IVELDTEKVLGPNEHGELWAKSPTNMRASHNNPEATVEVITPDAWLRSGT' A
#
# COMPACT_ATOMS: atom_id res chain seq x y z
N ILE A 1 0.17 -2.96 -9.09
CA ILE A 1 1.43 -3.63 -8.73
C ILE A 1 2.51 -2.56 -8.78
N VAL A 2 3.31 -2.45 -7.72
CA VAL A 2 4.31 -1.40 -7.54
C VAL A 2 5.65 -2.03 -7.18
N GLU A 3 6.72 -1.55 -7.76
CA GLU A 3 8.09 -1.93 -7.38
C GLU A 3 8.53 -1.10 -6.16
N LEU A 4 9.08 -1.76 -5.13
CA LEU A 4 9.28 -1.16 -3.79
C LEU A 4 10.43 -0.14 -3.72
N ASP A 5 11.49 -0.32 -4.52
CA ASP A 5 12.67 0.53 -4.50
C ASP A 5 12.47 1.81 -5.32
N THR A 6 11.68 1.73 -6.41
CA THR A 6 11.45 2.85 -7.33
C THR A 6 10.04 3.44 -7.23
N GLU A 7 9.15 2.82 -6.47
CA GLU A 7 7.72 3.15 -6.36
C GLU A 7 7.01 3.23 -7.72
N LYS A 8 7.56 2.53 -8.72
CA LYS A 8 7.04 2.57 -10.09
C LYS A 8 5.89 1.59 -10.26
N VAL A 9 4.82 2.05 -10.91
CA VAL A 9 3.71 1.19 -11.33
C VAL A 9 4.19 0.22 -12.41
N LEU A 10 3.99 -1.07 -12.17
CA LEU A 10 4.33 -2.14 -13.09
C LEU A 10 3.12 -2.55 -13.96
N GLY A 11 3.43 -3.04 -15.14
CA GLY A 11 2.49 -3.55 -16.13
C GLY A 11 2.12 -5.03 -15.94
N PRO A 12 1.38 -5.61 -16.90
CA PRO A 12 0.93 -7.00 -16.84
C PRO A 12 2.11 -8.00 -16.79
N ASN A 13 1.96 -9.05 -15.98
CA ASN A 13 2.96 -10.12 -15.77
C ASN A 13 4.27 -9.67 -15.08
N GLU A 14 4.31 -8.49 -14.49
CA GLU A 14 5.44 -8.03 -13.68
C GLU A 14 5.20 -8.30 -12.19
N HIS A 15 6.27 -8.65 -11.47
CA HIS A 15 6.23 -8.94 -10.04
C HIS A 15 6.54 -7.69 -9.21
N GLY A 16 5.70 -7.43 -8.22
CA GLY A 16 5.86 -6.35 -7.26
C GLY A 16 4.77 -6.40 -6.21
N GLU A 17 4.68 -5.37 -5.38
CA GLU A 17 3.71 -5.30 -4.31
C GLU A 17 2.32 -4.91 -4.82
N LEU A 18 1.27 -5.53 -4.28
CA LEU A 18 -0.10 -5.11 -4.53
C LEU A 18 -0.44 -3.89 -3.68
N TRP A 19 -0.71 -2.77 -4.33
CA TRP A 19 -1.26 -1.58 -3.69
C TRP A 19 -2.72 -1.40 -4.11
N ALA A 20 -3.59 -1.11 -3.15
CA ALA A 20 -5.03 -0.95 -3.39
C ALA A 20 -5.58 0.31 -2.71
N LYS A 21 -6.45 1.04 -3.42
CA LYS A 21 -7.18 2.19 -2.88
C LYS A 21 -8.67 1.94 -3.02
N SER A 22 -9.37 1.83 -1.89
CA SER A 22 -10.82 1.67 -1.86
C SER A 22 -11.44 2.53 -0.75
N PRO A 23 -12.71 2.98 -0.90
CA PRO A 23 -13.43 3.67 0.17
C PRO A 23 -13.60 2.82 1.44
N THR A 24 -13.54 1.50 1.28
CA THR A 24 -13.63 0.47 2.31
C THR A 24 -12.29 0.11 2.93
N ASN A 25 -11.18 0.74 2.51
CA ASN A 25 -9.88 0.48 3.12
C ASN A 25 -9.88 0.84 4.61
N MET A 26 -9.10 0.09 5.39
CA MET A 26 -8.83 0.41 6.78
C MET A 26 -8.20 1.82 6.84
N ARG A 27 -8.83 2.73 7.59
CA ARG A 27 -8.35 4.14 7.69
C ARG A 27 -7.17 4.28 8.64
N ALA A 28 -7.16 3.47 9.70
CA ALA A 28 -6.10 3.41 10.68
C ALA A 28 -6.18 2.11 11.47
N SER A 29 -5.02 1.60 11.85
CA SER A 29 -4.86 0.56 12.87
C SER A 29 -5.29 1.13 14.23
N HIS A 30 -6.31 0.52 14.82
CA HIS A 30 -6.84 0.97 16.11
C HIS A 30 -5.75 0.87 17.18
N ASN A 31 -5.47 1.98 17.86
CA ASN A 31 -4.46 2.10 18.92
C ASN A 31 -3.01 1.83 18.50
N ASN A 32 -2.71 1.81 17.19
CA ASN A 32 -1.34 1.73 16.67
C ASN A 32 -1.17 2.59 15.41
N PRO A 33 -1.03 3.92 15.56
CA PRO A 33 -0.87 4.82 14.43
C PRO A 33 0.43 4.57 13.64
N GLU A 34 1.49 4.05 14.26
CA GLU A 34 2.75 3.72 13.58
C GLU A 34 2.55 2.61 12.55
N ALA A 35 1.83 1.55 12.94
CA ALA A 35 1.43 0.50 12.01
C ALA A 35 0.52 1.01 10.89
N THR A 36 -0.18 2.14 11.06
CA THR A 36 -1.00 2.73 9.98
C THR A 36 -0.12 3.37 8.91
N VAL A 37 0.91 4.10 9.32
CA VAL A 37 1.84 4.80 8.39
C VAL A 37 2.67 3.79 7.61
N GLU A 38 2.94 2.62 8.19
CA GLU A 38 3.70 1.56 7.53
C GLU A 38 2.95 0.96 6.33
N VAL A 39 1.63 0.78 6.45
CA VAL A 39 0.78 0.16 5.41
C VAL A 39 -0.06 1.15 4.58
N ILE A 40 -0.29 2.39 5.04
CA ILE A 40 -1.04 3.39 4.28
C ILE A 40 -0.10 4.51 3.85
N THR A 41 0.08 4.67 2.54
CA THR A 41 0.83 5.81 1.98
C THR A 41 0.11 7.15 2.22
N PRO A 42 0.83 8.29 2.16
CA PRO A 42 0.20 9.63 2.26
C PRO A 42 -0.94 9.86 1.26
N ASP A 43 -0.89 9.21 0.08
CA ASP A 43 -1.92 9.26 -0.95
C ASP A 43 -3.08 8.28 -0.74
N ALA A 44 -3.17 7.66 0.45
CA ALA A 44 -4.18 6.71 0.87
C ALA A 44 -4.20 5.37 0.09
N TRP A 45 -3.04 4.93 -0.41
CA TRP A 45 -2.88 3.55 -0.90
C TRP A 45 -2.54 2.60 0.24
N LEU A 46 -3.27 1.49 0.31
CA LEU A 46 -2.95 0.37 1.18
C LEU A 46 -1.90 -0.53 0.50
N ARG A 47 -0.77 -0.68 1.17
CA ARG A 47 0.32 -1.62 0.89
C ARG A 47 -0.04 -2.99 1.45
N SER A 48 0.19 -4.05 0.68
CA SER A 48 -0.15 -5.42 1.08
C SER A 48 0.92 -6.08 1.96
N GLY A 49 2.14 -5.53 2.01
CA GLY A 49 3.25 -6.02 2.82
C GLY A 49 3.90 -7.32 2.33
N THR A 50 3.79 -7.62 1.03
CA THR A 50 4.32 -8.85 0.38
C THR A 50 5.57 -8.58 -0.43
#